data_AF-L7V9A6-F1
#
_entry.id   AF-L7V9A6-F1
#
_cell.length_a   1.000
_cell.length_b   1.000
_cell.length_c   1.000
_cell.angle_alpha   90.00
_cell.angle_beta   90.00
_cell.angle_gamma   90.00
#
_symmetry.space_group_name_H-M   'P 1'
#
loop_
_entity.id
_entity.type
_entity.pdbx_description
1 polymer ?
#
loop_
_entity_poly.entity_id
_entity_poly.type
_entity_poly.pdbx_seq_one_letter_code
_entity_poly.pdbx_strand_id
1 'polypeptide(L)'
;MRSAAHVTGQGEDLAAGHLSSDHRIQAAQSGWQGASALALNAAMDDWLEMSRALLSRIGDHARGLHQAAVAHAAAEEERARALAQVGVGFDRCR
;
A
#
# COMPACT_ATOMS: atom_id res chain seq x y z
N MET A 1 -4.50 10.77 -8.91
CA MET A 1 -4.89 9.86 -7.81
C MET A 1 -5.10 8.39 -8.19
N ARG A 2 -5.11 8.02 -9.49
CA ARG A 2 -5.41 6.65 -9.95
C ARG A 2 -4.41 5.58 -9.49
N SER A 3 -3.13 5.94 -9.33
CA SER A 3 -2.07 5.00 -8.90
C SER A 3 -2.17 4.63 -7.42
N ALA A 4 -2.40 5.60 -6.52
CA ALA A 4 -2.58 5.31 -5.10
C ALA A 4 -3.81 4.42 -4.85
N ALA A 5 -4.95 4.75 -5.47
CA ALA A 5 -6.16 3.92 -5.37
C ALA A 5 -5.97 2.50 -5.90
N HIS A 6 -5.20 2.33 -6.99
CA HIS A 6 -4.88 1.03 -7.53
C HIS A 6 -4.02 0.19 -6.58
N VAL A 7 -2.96 0.79 -6.00
CA VAL A 7 -2.11 0.09 -5.02
C VAL A 7 -2.90 -0.27 -3.76
N THR A 8 -3.81 0.59 -3.30
CA THR A 8 -4.71 0.28 -2.19
C THR A 8 -5.56 -0.96 -2.49
N GLY A 9 -6.22 -0.99 -3.65
CA GLY A 9 -7.04 -2.16 -4.04
C GLY A 9 -6.22 -3.45 -4.13
N GLN A 10 -5.03 -3.40 -4.75
CA GLN A 10 -4.13 -4.56 -4.77
C GLN A 10 -3.68 -5.00 -3.38
N GLY A 11 -3.49 -4.06 -2.46
CA GLY A 11 -3.17 -4.35 -1.06
C GLY A 11 -4.33 -5.02 -0.31
N GLU A 12 -5.57 -4.60 -0.56
CA GLU A 12 -6.77 -5.21 0.01
C GLU A 12 -6.97 -6.64 -0.50
N ASP A 13 -6.84 -6.87 -1.81
CA ASP A 13 -6.90 -8.20 -2.41
C ASP A 13 -5.83 -9.13 -1.84
N LEU A 14 -4.61 -8.62 -1.68
CA LEU A 14 -3.52 -9.37 -1.08
C LEU A 14 -3.82 -9.72 0.38
N ALA A 15 -4.33 -8.77 1.17
CA ALA A 15 -4.71 -9.02 2.57
C ALA A 15 -5.78 -10.12 2.67
N ALA A 16 -6.79 -10.08 1.80
CA ALA A 16 -7.80 -11.13 1.73
C ALA A 16 -7.22 -12.50 1.37
N GLY A 17 -6.25 -12.55 0.44
CA GLY A 17 -5.53 -13.76 0.06
C GLY A 17 -4.69 -14.36 1.21
N HIS A 18 -3.98 -13.51 1.97
CA HIS A 18 -3.23 -13.95 3.15
C HIS A 18 -4.15 -14.50 4.23
N LEU A 19 -5.26 -13.80 4.55
CA LEU A 19 -6.25 -14.27 5.52
C LEU A 19 -6.90 -15.60 5.12
N SER A 20 -7.22 -15.78 3.84
CA SER A 20 -7.72 -17.05 3.32
C SER A 20 -6.71 -18.18 3.51
N SER A 21 -5.41 -17.88 3.29
CA SER A 21 -4.33 -18.84 3.49
C SER A 21 -4.16 -19.19 4.97
N ASP A 22 -4.21 -18.22 5.88
CA ASP A 22 -4.16 -18.43 7.33
C ASP A 22 -5.23 -19.44 7.78
N HIS A 23 -6.47 -19.25 7.34
CA HIS A 23 -7.58 -20.16 7.68
C HIS A 23 -7.34 -21.57 7.15
N ARG A 24 -6.83 -21.72 5.92
CA ARG A 24 -6.52 -23.04 5.34
C ARG A 24 -5.42 -23.75 6.11
N ILE A 25 -4.39 -23.03 6.55
CA ILE A 25 -3.29 -23.64 7.30
C ILE A 25 -3.75 -24.01 8.71
N GLN A 26 -4.51 -23.15 9.39
CA GLN A 26 -5.13 -23.48 10.68
C GLN A 26 -6.02 -24.73 10.58
N ALA A 27 -6.85 -24.83 9.55
CA ALA A 27 -7.71 -26.01 9.33
C ALA A 27 -6.89 -27.30 9.15
N ALA A 28 -5.72 -27.21 8.49
CA ALA A 28 -4.84 -28.35 8.28
C ALA A 28 -4.17 -28.85 9.57
N GLN A 29 -4.05 -28.03 10.62
CA GLN A 29 -3.32 -28.40 11.85
C GLN A 29 -3.85 -29.66 12.53
N SER A 30 -5.17 -29.90 12.48
CA SER A 30 -5.83 -31.03 13.16
C SER A 30 -5.34 -32.42 12.73
N GLY A 31 -4.70 -32.54 11.56
CA GLY A 31 -4.17 -33.82 11.05
C GLY A 31 -2.70 -34.09 11.38
N TRP A 32 -1.99 -33.13 11.97
CA TRP A 32 -0.53 -33.18 12.13
C TRP A 32 -0.14 -33.52 13.56
N GLN A 33 0.89 -34.34 13.75
CA GLN A 33 1.35 -34.80 15.06
C GLN A 33 2.88 -34.81 15.17
N GLY A 34 3.39 -34.70 16.39
CA GLY A 34 4.81 -34.81 16.69
C GLY A 34 5.66 -33.74 15.99
N ALA A 35 6.79 -34.17 15.42
CA ALA A 35 7.75 -33.27 14.76
C ALA A 35 7.11 -32.47 13.61
N SER A 36 6.17 -33.06 12.87
CA SER A 36 5.49 -32.37 11.77
C SER A 36 4.58 -31.25 12.28
N ALA A 37 3.88 -31.45 13.40
CA ALA A 37 3.07 -30.40 14.01
C ALA A 37 3.94 -29.22 14.50
N LEU A 38 5.10 -29.52 15.09
CA LEU A 38 6.07 -28.49 15.49
C LEU A 38 6.60 -27.70 14.30
N ALA A 39 6.95 -28.39 13.21
CA ALA A 39 7.42 -27.76 11.98
C ALA A 39 6.33 -26.87 11.34
N LEU A 40 5.07 -27.33 11.34
CA LEU A 40 3.95 -26.54 10.83
C LEU A 40 3.71 -25.28 11.67
N ASN A 41 3.80 -25.36 13.00
CA ASN A 41 3.65 -24.21 13.88
C ASN A 41 4.77 -23.18 13.63
N ALA A 42 6.03 -23.61 13.54
CA ALA A 42 7.14 -22.72 13.24
C ALA A 42 6.96 -22.02 11.87
N ALA A 43 6.58 -22.79 10.84
CA ALA A 43 6.29 -22.23 9.52
C ALA A 43 5.11 -21.23 9.55
N MET A 44 4.13 -21.44 10.42
CA MET A 44 3.01 -20.52 10.62
C MET A 44 3.44 -19.21 11.29
N ASP A 45 4.32 -19.27 12.28
CA ASP A 45 4.86 -18.07 12.92
C ASP A 45 5.62 -17.21 11.90
N ASP A 46 6.51 -17.85 11.12
CA ASP A 46 7.27 -17.20 10.04
C ASP A 46 6.34 -16.59 8.97
N TRP A 47 5.31 -17.34 8.56
CA TRP A 47 4.31 -16.89 7.60
C TRP A 47 3.55 -15.66 8.10
N LEU A 48 3.08 -15.68 9.35
CA LEU A 48 2.35 -14.56 9.94
C LEU A 48 3.23 -13.31 10.06
N GLU A 49 4.49 -13.47 10.45
CA GLU A 49 5.45 -12.37 10.50
C GLU A 49 5.67 -11.75 9.11
N MET A 50 5.97 -12.59 8.11
CA MET A 50 6.19 -12.15 6.73
C MET A 50 4.95 -11.47 6.14
N SER A 51 3.76 -12.04 6.37
CA SER A 51 2.50 -11.49 5.90
C SER A 51 2.25 -10.10 6.49
N ARG A 52 2.45 -9.92 7.80
CA ARG A 52 2.34 -8.62 8.47
C ARG A 52 3.34 -7.60 7.90
N ALA A 53 4.59 -8.02 7.72
CA ALA A 53 5.63 -7.15 7.17
C ALA A 53 5.31 -6.70 5.74
N LEU A 54 4.82 -7.60 4.89
CA LEU A 54 4.44 -7.30 3.51
C LEU A 54 3.25 -6.35 3.45
N LEU A 55 2.19 -6.62 4.21
CA LEU A 55 1.00 -5.76 4.24
C LEU A 55 1.31 -4.36 4.78
N SER A 56 2.18 -4.26 5.80
CA SER A 56 2.65 -2.96 6.29
C SER A 56 3.38 -2.17 5.20
N ARG A 57 4.31 -2.81 4.48
CA ARG A 57 5.08 -2.16 3.40
C ARG A 57 4.20 -1.67 2.25
N ILE A 58 3.17 -2.44 1.89
CA ILE A 58 2.22 -2.03 0.85
C ILE A 58 1.37 -0.85 1.34
N GLY A 59 0.92 -0.89 2.59
CA GLY A 59 0.21 0.24 3.21
C GLY A 59 1.05 1.52 3.22
N ASP A 60 2.32 1.42 3.56
CA ASP A 60 3.26 2.54 3.54
C ASP A 60 3.48 3.07 2.12
N HIS A 61 3.58 2.17 1.13
CA HIS A 61 3.72 2.57 -0.27
C HIS A 61 2.48 3.32 -0.78
N ALA A 62 1.27 2.81 -0.49
CA ALA A 62 0.01 3.47 -0.85
C ALA A 62 -0.09 4.86 -0.20
N ARG A 63 0.29 4.98 1.07
CA ARG A 63 0.32 6.26 1.80
C ARG A 63 1.30 7.23 1.17
N GLY A 64 2.51 6.78 0.84
CA GLY A 64 3.54 7.59 0.19
C GLY A 64 3.10 8.11 -1.18
N LEU A 65 2.47 7.26 -2.00
CA LEU A 65 1.91 7.67 -3.29
C LEU A 65 0.80 8.70 -3.14
N HIS A 66 -0.06 8.54 -2.13
CA HIS A 66 -1.11 9.51 -1.84
C HIS A 66 -0.52 10.87 -1.44
N GLN A 67 0.43 10.88 -0.51
CA GLN A 67 1.11 12.10 -0.07
C GLN A 67 1.85 12.81 -1.21
N ALA A 68 2.56 12.06 -2.06
CA ALA A 68 3.24 12.60 -3.23
C ALA A 68 2.25 13.23 -4.22
N ALA A 69 1.09 12.61 -4.45
CA ALA A 69 0.05 13.15 -5.32
C ALA A 69 -0.52 14.48 -4.78
N VAL A 70 -0.75 14.58 -3.47
CA VAL A 70 -1.22 15.81 -2.81
C VAL A 70 -0.18 16.92 -2.94
N ALA A 71 1.09 16.63 -2.62
CA ALA A 71 2.18 17.59 -2.71
C ALA A 71 2.37 18.10 -4.15
N HIS A 72 2.29 17.20 -5.13
CA HIS A 72 2.39 17.55 -6.54
C HIS A 72 1.24 18.47 -7.00
N ALA A 73 0.00 18.16 -6.61
CA ALA A 73 -1.15 19.00 -6.96
C ALA A 73 -1.03 20.41 -6.38
N ALA A 74 -0.59 20.53 -5.12
CA ALA A 74 -0.36 21.83 -4.49
C ALA A 74 0.75 22.63 -5.20
N ALA A 75 1.85 21.96 -5.55
CA ALA A 75 2.94 22.60 -6.28
C ALA A 75 2.51 23.09 -7.68
N GLU A 76 1.66 22.31 -8.36
CA GLU A 76 1.16 22.69 -9.68
C GLU A 76 0.17 23.85 -9.62
N GLU A 77 -0.68 23.89 -8.60
CA GLU A 77 -1.57 25.04 -8.37
C GLU A 77 -0.78 26.33 -8.13
N GLU A 78 0.28 26.28 -7.31
CA GLU A 78 1.13 27.44 -7.06
C GLU A 78 1.86 27.91 -8.32
N ARG A 79 2.38 26.96 -9.13
CA ARG A 79 2.99 27.27 -10.43
C ARG A 79 2.00 27.91 -11.39
N ALA A 80 0.78 27.40 -11.46
CA ALA A 80 -0.28 27.97 -12.30
C ALA A 80 -0.62 29.41 -11.89
N ARG A 81 -0.70 29.70 -10.59
CA ARG A 81 -0.91 31.07 -10.08
C ARG A 81 0.25 31.99 -10.42
N ALA A 82 1.49 31.54 -10.29
CA ALA A 82 2.67 32.33 -10.65
C ALA A 82 2.69 32.66 -12.15
N LEU A 83 2.37 31.69 -13.02
CA LEU A 83 2.27 31.91 -14.46
C LEU A 83 1.18 32.91 -14.83
N ALA A 84 0.01 32.82 -14.19
CA ALA A 84 -1.09 33.78 -14.41
C ALA A 84 -0.67 35.22 -14.06
N GLN A 85 0.08 35.42 -12.97
CA GLN A 85 0.59 36.73 -12.58
C GLN A 85 1.57 37.32 -13.60
N VAL A 86 2.46 36.48 -14.16
CA VAL A 86 3.38 36.92 -15.23
C VAL A 86 2.62 37.34 -16.49
N GLY A 87 1.60 36.57 -16.90
CA GLY A 87 0.76 36.92 -18.06
C GLY A 87 0.05 38.28 -17.87
N VAL A 88 -0.54 38.50 -16.69
CA VAL A 88 -1.17 39.78 -16.36
C VAL A 88 -0.16 40.94 -16.30
N GLY A 89 1.07 40.68 -15.86
CA GLY A 89 2.16 41.67 -15.88
C GLY A 89 2.58 42.04 -17.30
N PHE A 90 2.67 41.04 -18.19
CA PHE A 90 2.99 41.23 -19.60
C PHE A 90 1.93 42.05 -20.35
N ASP A 91 0.65 41.74 -20.14
CA ASP A 91 -0.47 42.47 -20.75
C ASP A 91 -0.56 43.94 -20.30
N ARG A 92 -0.05 44.26 -19.10
CA ARG A 92 -0.08 45.62 -18.54
C ARG A 92 1.09 46.51 -19.01
N CYS A 93 2.15 45.91 -19.56
CA CYS A 93 3.31 46.62 -20.11
C CYS A 93 3.21 46.86 -21.63
N ARG A 94 2.13 46.42 -22.27
CA ARG A 94 1.85 46.57 -23.70
C ARG A 94 0.84 47.69 -23.94
#